data_AF-A0A259HS60-F1
#
_entry.id   AF-A0A259HS60-F1
#
_cell.length_a   1.000
_cell.length_b   1.000
_cell.length_c   1.000
_cell.angle_alpha   90.00
_cell.angle_beta   90.00
_cell.angle_gamma   90.00
#
_symmetry.space_group_name_H-M   'P 1'
#
loop_
_entity.id
_entity.type
_entity.pdbx_description
1 polymer ?
#
loop_
_entity_poly.entity_id
_entity_poly.type
_entity_poly.pdbx_seq_one_letter_code
_entity_poly.pdbx_strand_id
1 'polypeptide(L)'
;MKALLSKLFFICATATMFVACTKDEARESFLGGKEPVLTASATTSIPLAFVDKDKNAVTFNWTNPNYQFASGVSSQDVTYTMEIDVTGNNFAGAGKQTVSIAKDLSVSFTQTVFNDYLLNQLQLAPGVAKSIDVRIIASLSSVVSKLVSNTMKFNVTPYAIPPKVAPPASGELYITGSALASDWTNSPPTTQKFTKVNATLYELTVALIGGNSYTFLSTFGSWNDKYSIAIKNNPDAVNGGDFQWQGEDIMAPAVSGTYKISVDFQRGKFTVTKQ
;
A
#
# COMPACT_ATOMS: atom_id res chain seq x y z
N MET A 1 10.90 -82.92 0.00
CA MET A 1 9.63 -82.20 -0.26
C MET A 1 9.38 -80.99 0.65
N LYS A 2 9.81 -80.96 1.92
CA LYS A 2 9.57 -79.79 2.81
C LYS A 2 10.32 -78.50 2.42
N ALA A 3 11.52 -78.59 1.84
CA ALA A 3 12.30 -77.41 1.43
C ALA A 3 11.81 -76.75 0.12
N LEU A 4 11.07 -77.48 -0.72
CA LEU A 4 10.51 -76.95 -1.97
C LEU A 4 9.17 -76.23 -1.74
N LEU A 5 8.34 -76.69 -0.81
CA LEU A 5 7.09 -75.99 -0.44
C LEU A 5 7.35 -74.66 0.29
N SER A 6 8.39 -74.59 1.13
CA SER A 6 8.75 -73.34 1.84
C SER A 6 9.24 -72.23 0.89
N LYS A 7 9.97 -72.60 -0.17
CA LYS A 7 10.42 -71.64 -1.20
C LYS A 7 9.28 -71.19 -2.11
N LEU A 8 8.30 -72.06 -2.37
CA LEU A 8 7.12 -71.71 -3.18
C LEU A 8 6.17 -70.75 -2.46
N PHE A 9 6.05 -70.87 -1.13
CA PHE A 9 5.25 -69.95 -0.31
C PHE A 9 5.89 -68.56 -0.21
N PHE A 10 7.22 -68.47 -0.21
CA PHE A 10 7.94 -67.20 -0.19
C PHE A 10 7.84 -66.45 -1.55
N ILE A 11 7.83 -67.18 -2.67
CA ILE A 11 7.69 -66.56 -4.00
C ILE A 11 6.26 -66.07 -4.24
N CYS A 12 5.23 -66.76 -3.73
CA CYS A 12 3.84 -66.33 -3.89
C CYS A 12 3.46 -65.16 -2.95
N ALA A 13 4.06 -65.08 -1.76
CA ALA A 13 3.83 -63.98 -0.81
C ALA A 13 4.53 -62.66 -1.22
N THR A 14 5.58 -62.72 -2.05
CA THR A 14 6.29 -61.52 -2.52
C THR A 14 5.66 -60.92 -3.79
N ALA A 15 4.80 -61.67 -4.49
CA ALA A 15 4.17 -61.23 -5.74
C ALA A 15 2.89 -60.40 -5.54
N THR A 16 2.34 -60.32 -4.33
CA THR A 16 1.07 -59.60 -4.05
C THR A 16 1.27 -58.19 -3.46
N MET A 17 2.50 -57.74 -3.21
CA MET A 17 2.78 -56.41 -2.63
C MET A 17 3.14 -55.32 -3.64
N PHE A 18 3.13 -55.59 -4.95
CA PHE A 18 3.47 -54.60 -5.98
C PHE A 18 2.31 -54.20 -6.89
N VAL A 19 1.07 -54.27 -6.39
CA VAL A 19 -0.02 -53.45 -6.99
C VAL A 19 0.11 -52.04 -6.45
N ALA A 20 1.14 -51.34 -6.92
CA ALA A 20 1.16 -49.89 -6.84
C ALA A 20 0.01 -49.42 -7.74
N CYS A 21 -1.09 -48.97 -7.14
CA CYS A 21 -2.04 -48.11 -7.86
C CYS A 21 -1.20 -47.01 -8.50
N THR A 22 -1.15 -46.97 -9.83
CA THR A 22 -0.79 -45.74 -10.52
C THR A 22 -1.84 -44.74 -10.08
N LYS A 23 -1.49 -43.83 -9.16
CA LYS A 23 -2.27 -42.62 -8.98
C LYS A 23 -2.23 -41.93 -10.33
N ASP A 24 -3.28 -42.12 -11.10
CA ASP A 24 -3.56 -41.32 -12.27
C ASP A 24 -3.90 -39.94 -11.70
N GLU A 25 -2.86 -39.16 -11.41
CA GLU A 25 -3.03 -37.76 -11.06
C GLU A 25 -3.48 -37.09 -12.34
N ALA A 26 -4.79 -37.05 -12.54
CA ALA A 26 -5.43 -36.15 -13.49
C ALA A 26 -5.01 -34.73 -13.09
N ARG A 27 -3.87 -34.30 -13.62
CA ARG A 27 -3.37 -32.94 -13.45
C ARG A 27 -4.38 -32.05 -14.15
N GLU A 28 -5.16 -31.33 -13.36
CA GLU A 28 -6.13 -30.37 -13.86
C GLU A 28 -5.37 -29.30 -14.66
N SER A 29 -5.47 -29.35 -15.98
CA SER A 29 -4.75 -28.43 -16.85
C SER A 29 -5.53 -27.13 -16.98
N PHE A 30 -4.88 -26.02 -16.66
CA PHE A 30 -5.45 -24.69 -16.80
C PHE A 30 -5.52 -24.28 -18.28
N LEU A 31 -6.71 -23.89 -18.74
CA LEU A 31 -6.99 -23.54 -20.14
C LEU A 31 -7.15 -22.03 -20.37
N GLY A 32 -7.05 -21.21 -19.31
CA GLY A 32 -7.18 -19.75 -19.41
C GLY A 32 -8.49 -19.21 -18.86
N GLY A 33 -8.86 -18.00 -19.24
CA GLY A 33 -10.11 -17.33 -18.86
C GLY A 33 -10.34 -16.10 -19.73
N LYS A 34 -11.47 -15.41 -19.52
CA LYS A 34 -11.78 -14.15 -20.19
C LYS A 34 -11.37 -12.97 -19.33
N GLU A 35 -10.83 -11.92 -19.96
CA GLU A 35 -10.57 -10.67 -19.26
C GLU A 35 -11.88 -10.12 -18.65
N PRO A 36 -11.87 -9.69 -17.37
CA PRO A 36 -13.03 -9.05 -16.78
C PRO A 36 -13.40 -7.77 -17.53
N VAL A 37 -14.68 -7.54 -17.78
CA VAL A 37 -15.16 -6.25 -18.32
C VAL A 37 -15.56 -5.36 -17.16
N LEU A 38 -14.75 -4.34 -16.88
CA LEU A 38 -14.98 -3.35 -15.83
C LEU A 38 -15.94 -2.26 -16.32
N THR A 39 -16.93 -1.96 -15.49
CA THR A 39 -17.93 -0.90 -15.66
C THR A 39 -18.09 -0.10 -14.37
N ALA A 40 -18.65 1.11 -14.45
CA ALA A 40 -18.92 1.95 -13.30
C ALA A 40 -20.29 2.62 -13.39
N SER A 41 -20.82 3.02 -12.24
CA SER A 41 -22.00 3.88 -12.14
C SER A 41 -21.75 5.32 -12.62
N ALA A 42 -20.47 5.71 -12.74
CA ALA A 42 -20.03 6.97 -13.33
C ALA A 42 -19.45 6.73 -14.73
N THR A 43 -19.55 7.71 -15.62
CA THR A 43 -19.07 7.59 -17.01
C THR A 43 -17.80 8.38 -17.28
N THR A 44 -17.77 9.68 -16.96
CA THR A 44 -16.64 10.57 -17.26
C THR A 44 -16.03 11.23 -16.03
N SER A 45 -16.83 11.46 -14.99
CA SER A 45 -16.40 12.09 -13.74
C SER A 45 -17.07 11.42 -12.56
N ILE A 46 -16.32 11.30 -11.46
CA ILE A 46 -16.84 10.82 -10.18
C ILE A 46 -17.10 12.06 -9.32
N PRO A 47 -18.37 12.34 -8.96
CA PRO A 47 -18.71 13.54 -8.20
C PRO A 47 -18.20 13.41 -6.76
N LEU A 48 -17.49 14.45 -6.30
CA LEU A 48 -16.95 14.55 -4.95
C LEU A 48 -17.27 15.92 -4.37
N ALA A 49 -17.98 15.93 -3.25
CA ALA A 49 -18.36 17.12 -2.50
C ALA A 49 -18.44 16.78 -1.01
N PHE A 50 -17.83 17.62 -0.17
CA PHE A 50 -17.80 17.39 1.28
C PHE A 50 -19.21 17.31 1.91
N VAL A 51 -20.19 18.05 1.38
CA VAL A 51 -21.59 18.00 1.82
C VAL A 51 -22.24 16.62 1.61
N ASP A 52 -21.76 15.87 0.62
CA ASP A 52 -22.26 14.54 0.25
C ASP A 52 -21.31 13.42 0.67
N LYS A 53 -20.40 13.69 1.61
CA LYS A 53 -19.29 12.81 1.99
C LYS A 53 -19.69 11.37 2.35
N ASP A 54 -20.90 11.16 2.87
CA ASP A 54 -21.39 9.83 3.28
C ASP A 54 -22.22 9.14 2.18
N LYS A 55 -22.52 9.82 1.07
CA LYS A 55 -23.22 9.24 -0.09
C LYS A 55 -22.26 8.43 -0.95
N ASN A 56 -22.82 7.54 -1.77
CA ASN A 56 -22.06 6.78 -2.76
C ASN A 56 -21.41 7.75 -3.77
N ALA A 57 -20.12 7.56 -4.03
CA ALA A 57 -19.39 8.27 -5.08
C ALA A 57 -19.46 7.51 -6.40
N VAL A 58 -19.13 6.22 -6.33
CA VAL A 58 -19.02 5.34 -7.48
C VAL A 58 -19.18 3.89 -7.04
N THR A 59 -19.90 3.14 -7.86
CA THR A 59 -19.97 1.68 -7.80
C THR A 59 -19.29 1.12 -9.04
N PHE A 60 -18.31 0.24 -8.85
CA PHE A 60 -17.66 -0.49 -9.91
C PHE A 60 -18.21 -1.91 -9.96
N ASN A 61 -18.42 -2.44 -11.17
CA ASN A 61 -18.85 -3.81 -11.41
C ASN A 61 -17.97 -4.45 -12.49
N TRP A 62 -17.75 -5.75 -12.41
CA TRP A 62 -16.99 -6.48 -13.42
C TRP A 62 -17.54 -7.87 -13.69
N THR A 63 -17.27 -8.39 -14.88
CA THR A 63 -17.66 -9.76 -15.24
C THR A 63 -16.71 -10.78 -14.60
N ASN A 64 -17.24 -11.95 -14.22
CA ASN A 64 -16.41 -13.07 -13.80
C ASN A 64 -15.53 -13.52 -15.00
N PRO A 65 -14.23 -13.79 -14.78
CA PRO A 65 -13.34 -14.27 -15.85
C PRO A 65 -13.69 -15.66 -16.37
N ASN A 66 -14.51 -16.43 -15.64
CA ASN A 66 -14.94 -17.79 -15.97
C ASN A 66 -13.75 -18.67 -16.38
N TYR A 67 -12.72 -18.67 -15.54
CA TYR A 67 -11.51 -19.45 -15.77
C TYR A 67 -11.84 -20.92 -16.07
N GLN A 68 -11.12 -21.50 -17.01
CA GLN A 68 -11.34 -22.83 -17.55
C GLN A 68 -10.20 -23.75 -17.19
N PHE A 69 -10.54 -24.99 -16.90
CA PHE A 69 -9.66 -26.12 -16.77
C PHE A 69 -10.11 -27.24 -17.72
N ALA A 70 -9.30 -28.28 -17.93
CA ALA A 70 -9.73 -29.44 -18.73
C ALA A 70 -11.01 -30.11 -18.20
N SER A 71 -11.30 -29.95 -16.92
CA SER A 71 -12.53 -30.38 -16.23
C SER A 71 -13.75 -29.50 -16.51
N GLY A 72 -13.58 -28.32 -17.11
CA GLY A 72 -14.62 -27.32 -17.36
C GLY A 72 -14.37 -25.99 -16.66
N VAL A 73 -15.44 -25.24 -16.41
CA VAL A 73 -15.35 -23.94 -15.71
C VAL A 73 -14.91 -24.16 -14.26
N SER A 74 -13.95 -23.37 -13.81
CA SER A 74 -13.46 -23.39 -12.45
C SER A 74 -14.59 -23.12 -11.45
N SER A 75 -14.64 -23.93 -10.40
CA SER A 75 -15.50 -23.71 -9.23
C SER A 75 -14.80 -22.98 -8.08
N GLN A 76 -13.55 -22.55 -8.28
CA GLN A 76 -12.76 -21.87 -7.25
C GLN A 76 -13.16 -20.39 -7.16
N ASP A 77 -13.10 -19.85 -5.94
CA ASP A 77 -13.31 -18.42 -5.72
C ASP A 77 -12.21 -17.61 -6.43
N VAL A 78 -12.62 -16.65 -7.25
CA VAL A 78 -11.72 -15.69 -7.89
C VAL A 78 -11.55 -14.51 -6.96
N THR A 79 -10.31 -14.11 -6.72
CA THR A 79 -9.97 -12.86 -6.03
C THR A 79 -9.74 -11.73 -7.00
N TYR A 80 -10.08 -10.51 -6.61
CA TYR A 80 -9.90 -9.33 -7.44
C TYR A 80 -9.07 -8.27 -6.73
N THR A 81 -8.25 -7.57 -7.50
CA THR A 81 -7.51 -6.39 -7.05
C THR A 81 -7.91 -5.22 -7.92
N MET A 82 -8.56 -4.22 -7.32
CA MET A 82 -8.75 -2.93 -7.97
C MET A 82 -7.51 -2.09 -7.82
N GLU A 83 -7.06 -1.50 -8.93
CA GLU A 83 -5.98 -0.54 -8.97
C GLU A 83 -6.52 0.81 -9.44
N ILE A 84 -6.15 1.87 -8.72
CA ILE A 84 -6.49 3.27 -9.04
C ILE A 84 -5.18 4.05 -9.06
N ASP A 85 -4.84 4.66 -10.20
CA ASP A 85 -3.62 5.45 -10.35
C ASP A 85 -3.93 6.75 -11.10
N VAL A 86 -3.01 7.70 -11.03
CA VAL A 86 -3.06 8.91 -11.87
C VAL A 86 -2.89 8.50 -13.34
N THR A 87 -3.72 9.07 -14.20
CA THR A 87 -3.67 8.77 -15.64
C THR A 87 -2.26 9.00 -16.20
N GLY A 88 -1.79 8.03 -16.99
CA GLY A 88 -0.47 8.08 -17.64
C GLY A 88 0.65 7.41 -16.84
N ASN A 89 0.44 7.10 -15.56
CA ASN A 89 1.39 6.32 -14.76
C ASN A 89 1.40 4.83 -15.13
N ASN A 90 0.43 4.35 -15.92
CA ASN A 90 0.28 2.95 -16.31
C ASN A 90 0.26 1.97 -15.12
N PHE A 91 -0.35 2.39 -14.01
CA PHE A 91 -0.43 1.62 -12.76
C PHE A 91 0.95 1.30 -12.14
N ALA A 92 1.97 2.12 -12.43
CA ALA A 92 3.30 2.04 -11.86
C ALA A 92 3.59 3.21 -10.90
N GLY A 93 2.61 4.08 -10.61
CA GLY A 93 2.76 5.18 -9.68
C GLY A 93 2.99 4.70 -8.25
N ALA A 94 3.96 5.31 -7.55
CA ALA A 94 4.24 4.98 -6.14
C ALA A 94 3.06 5.25 -5.20
N GLY A 95 2.15 6.16 -5.57
CA GLY A 95 0.92 6.47 -4.83
C GLY A 95 -0.33 5.73 -5.34
N LYS A 96 -0.19 4.73 -6.22
CA LYS A 96 -1.32 3.94 -6.72
C LYS A 96 -2.07 3.29 -5.57
N GLN A 97 -3.39 3.46 -5.54
CA GLN A 97 -4.22 2.77 -4.57
C GLN A 97 -4.59 1.37 -5.05
N THR A 98 -4.55 0.43 -4.12
CA THR A 98 -4.89 -0.98 -4.37
C THR A 98 -5.96 -1.43 -3.37
N VAL A 99 -7.06 -2.00 -3.87
CA VAL A 99 -8.15 -2.53 -3.04
C VAL A 99 -8.32 -4.00 -3.35
N SER A 100 -8.15 -4.86 -2.36
CA SER A 100 -8.39 -6.30 -2.48
C SER A 100 -9.86 -6.60 -2.24
N ILE A 101 -10.48 -7.30 -3.18
CA ILE A 101 -11.84 -7.80 -3.13
C ILE A 101 -11.75 -9.32 -3.19
N ALA A 102 -12.53 -10.00 -2.36
CA ALA A 102 -12.60 -11.46 -2.38
C ALA A 102 -13.35 -11.92 -3.64
N LYS A 103 -14.50 -12.57 -3.48
CA LYS A 103 -15.27 -13.15 -4.59
C LYS A 103 -16.31 -12.22 -5.22
N ASP A 104 -16.55 -11.06 -4.63
CA ASP A 104 -17.57 -10.13 -5.10
C ASP A 104 -17.23 -9.60 -6.49
N LEU A 105 -18.27 -9.35 -7.30
CA LEU A 105 -18.15 -8.79 -8.66
C LEU A 105 -18.47 -7.29 -8.70
N SER A 106 -18.56 -6.67 -7.52
CA SER A 106 -18.81 -5.24 -7.38
C SER A 106 -18.16 -4.69 -6.12
N VAL A 107 -17.83 -3.41 -6.15
CA VAL A 107 -17.46 -2.64 -4.95
C VAL A 107 -18.00 -1.22 -5.07
N SER A 108 -18.51 -0.68 -3.97
CA SER A 108 -19.00 0.70 -3.88
C SER A 108 -18.14 1.50 -2.91
N PHE A 109 -17.84 2.75 -3.26
CA PHE A 109 -17.12 3.66 -2.40
C PHE A 109 -17.98 4.86 -2.07
N THR A 110 -18.04 5.23 -0.79
CA THR A 110 -18.57 6.53 -0.39
C THR A 110 -17.61 7.63 -0.84
N GLN A 111 -18.11 8.87 -0.93
CA GLN A 111 -17.28 10.01 -1.29
C GLN A 111 -16.12 10.22 -0.31
N THR A 112 -16.32 9.98 0.99
CA THR A 112 -15.26 10.02 2.00
C THR A 112 -14.12 9.05 1.67
N VAL A 113 -14.45 7.78 1.43
CA VAL A 113 -13.42 6.75 1.19
C VAL A 113 -12.70 7.03 -0.13
N PHE A 114 -13.45 7.35 -1.19
CA PHE A 114 -12.84 7.61 -2.48
C PHE A 114 -11.96 8.86 -2.43
N ASN A 115 -12.42 9.95 -1.79
CA ASN A 115 -11.65 11.17 -1.61
C ASN A 115 -10.38 10.96 -0.75
N ASP A 116 -10.43 10.10 0.28
CA ASP A 116 -9.26 9.71 1.07
C ASP A 116 -8.19 9.06 0.18
N TYR A 117 -8.57 8.16 -0.74
CA TYR A 117 -7.62 7.57 -1.68
C TYR A 117 -6.96 8.63 -2.57
N LEU A 118 -7.73 9.59 -3.08
CA LEU A 118 -7.20 10.64 -3.94
C LEU A 118 -6.19 11.54 -3.20
N LEU A 119 -6.49 11.94 -1.96
CA LEU A 119 -5.62 12.82 -1.19
C LEU A 119 -4.45 12.07 -0.56
N ASN A 120 -4.72 10.96 0.12
CA ASN A 120 -3.75 10.34 1.01
C ASN A 120 -2.95 9.20 0.36
N GLN A 121 -3.41 8.65 -0.77
CA GLN A 121 -2.67 7.64 -1.53
C GLN A 121 -2.09 8.25 -2.80
N LEU A 122 -2.95 8.78 -3.68
CA LEU A 122 -2.55 9.38 -4.96
C LEU A 122 -1.91 10.78 -4.79
N GLN A 123 -1.98 11.38 -3.60
CA GLN A 123 -1.37 12.68 -3.28
C GLN A 123 -1.83 13.82 -4.20
N LEU A 124 -3.11 13.78 -4.60
CA LEU A 124 -3.70 14.82 -5.42
C LEU A 124 -3.97 16.08 -4.58
N ALA A 125 -3.80 17.25 -5.19
CA ALA A 125 -4.13 18.51 -4.53
C ALA A 125 -5.66 18.71 -4.47
N PRO A 126 -6.21 19.15 -3.32
CA PRO A 126 -7.64 19.44 -3.20
C PRO A 126 -8.04 20.63 -4.11
N GLY A 127 -9.25 20.58 -4.66
CA GLY A 127 -9.81 21.59 -5.55
C GLY A 127 -9.23 21.58 -6.97
N VAL A 128 -8.24 20.73 -7.25
CA VAL A 128 -7.58 20.64 -8.55
C VAL A 128 -8.08 19.41 -9.28
N ALA A 129 -8.70 19.62 -10.45
CA ALA A 129 -9.15 18.54 -11.31
C ALA A 129 -7.95 17.72 -11.84
N LYS A 130 -8.06 16.40 -11.76
CA LYS A 130 -7.08 15.43 -12.26
C LYS A 130 -7.77 14.24 -12.89
N SER A 131 -7.09 13.60 -13.84
CA SER A 131 -7.56 12.34 -14.42
C SER A 131 -6.90 11.15 -13.71
N ILE A 132 -7.70 10.13 -13.43
CA ILE A 132 -7.27 8.85 -12.87
C ILE A 132 -7.67 7.71 -13.82
N ASP A 133 -6.89 6.63 -13.77
CA ASP A 133 -7.17 5.38 -14.46
C ASP A 133 -7.50 4.29 -13.42
N VAL A 134 -8.51 3.47 -13.72
CA VAL A 134 -8.99 2.38 -12.86
C VAL A 134 -9.03 1.07 -13.65
N ARG A 135 -8.54 -0.01 -13.05
CA ARG A 135 -8.67 -1.38 -13.59
C ARG A 135 -8.90 -2.41 -12.49
N ILE A 136 -9.37 -3.59 -12.90
CA ILE A 136 -9.48 -4.80 -12.07
C ILE A 136 -8.48 -5.83 -12.57
N ILE A 137 -7.82 -6.51 -11.64
CA ILE A 137 -7.00 -7.69 -11.86
C ILE A 137 -7.70 -8.88 -11.20
N ALA A 138 -8.04 -9.90 -11.97
CA ALA A 138 -8.58 -11.16 -11.48
C ALA A 138 -7.47 -12.19 -11.26
N SER A 139 -7.60 -13.01 -10.21
CA SER A 139 -6.64 -14.06 -9.85
C SER A 139 -7.33 -15.24 -9.16
N LEU A 140 -7.07 -16.46 -9.64
CA LEU A 140 -7.47 -17.71 -8.98
C LEU A 140 -6.51 -18.14 -7.87
N SER A 141 -5.22 -17.84 -8.03
CA SER A 141 -4.17 -18.10 -7.06
C SER A 141 -2.94 -17.28 -7.43
N SER A 142 -1.93 -17.25 -6.55
CA SER A 142 -0.64 -16.62 -6.82
C SER A 142 0.13 -17.27 -7.99
N VAL A 143 -0.26 -18.46 -8.43
CA VAL A 143 0.43 -19.28 -9.44
C VAL A 143 -0.25 -19.21 -10.81
N VAL A 144 -1.57 -18.97 -10.87
CA VAL A 144 -2.32 -18.88 -12.12
C VAL A 144 -2.16 -17.48 -12.75
N SER A 145 -2.19 -17.41 -14.09
CA SER A 145 -2.09 -16.15 -14.81
C SER A 145 -3.21 -15.18 -14.44
N LYS A 146 -2.80 -13.97 -14.05
CA LYS A 146 -3.71 -12.86 -13.74
C LYS A 146 -4.34 -12.35 -15.03
N LEU A 147 -5.63 -12.07 -15.01
CA LEU A 147 -6.35 -11.44 -16.11
C LEU A 147 -6.68 -10.00 -15.74
N VAL A 148 -6.45 -9.07 -16.66
CA VAL A 148 -6.60 -7.64 -16.41
C VAL A 148 -7.79 -7.12 -17.23
N SER A 149 -8.62 -6.26 -16.64
CA SER A 149 -9.77 -5.69 -17.32
C SER A 149 -9.39 -4.59 -18.32
N ASN A 150 -10.39 -4.10 -19.07
CA ASN A 150 -10.31 -2.78 -19.67
C ASN A 150 -10.00 -1.71 -18.60
N THR A 151 -9.32 -0.65 -19.01
CA THR A 151 -9.05 0.52 -18.15
C THR A 151 -10.14 1.56 -18.34
N MET A 152 -10.70 2.08 -17.25
CA MET A 152 -11.60 3.22 -17.27
C MET A 152 -10.90 4.47 -16.78
N LYS A 153 -11.23 5.61 -17.37
CA LYS A 153 -10.65 6.91 -17.04
C LYS A 153 -11.72 7.84 -16.47
N PHE A 154 -11.39 8.52 -15.38
CA PHE A 154 -12.29 9.46 -14.72
C PHE A 154 -11.60 10.78 -14.42
N ASN A 155 -12.35 11.88 -14.56
CA ASN A 155 -11.96 13.16 -13.99
C ASN A 155 -12.49 13.28 -12.56
N VAL A 156 -11.60 13.63 -11.64
CA VAL A 156 -11.88 13.79 -10.21
C VAL A 156 -11.35 15.12 -9.71
N THR A 157 -12.06 15.72 -8.77
CA THR A 157 -11.63 16.92 -8.05
C THR A 157 -11.76 16.64 -6.56
N PRO A 158 -10.67 16.28 -5.86
CA PRO A 158 -10.73 15.98 -4.44
C PRO A 158 -11.13 17.22 -3.64
N TYR A 159 -11.83 17.05 -2.53
CA TYR A 159 -12.07 18.11 -1.55
C TYR A 159 -11.14 17.95 -0.35
N ALA A 160 -10.79 19.05 0.31
CA ALA A 160 -9.94 19.01 1.49
C ALA A 160 -10.60 18.28 2.66
N ILE A 161 -9.82 17.45 3.36
CA ILE A 161 -10.20 16.81 4.63
C ILE A 161 -9.20 17.21 5.72
N PRO A 162 -9.57 17.14 7.01
CA PRO A 162 -8.62 17.39 8.09
C PRO A 162 -7.35 16.55 7.95
N PRO A 163 -6.16 17.12 8.24
CA PRO A 163 -4.91 16.37 8.26
C PRO A 163 -4.96 15.22 9.27
N LYS A 164 -4.32 14.08 8.96
CA LYS A 164 -4.24 12.95 9.91
C LYS A 164 -3.46 13.28 11.18
N VAL A 165 -2.47 14.18 11.08
CA VAL A 165 -1.78 14.77 12.22
C VAL A 165 -1.92 16.28 12.13
N ALA A 166 -2.36 16.93 13.21
CA ALA A 166 -2.51 18.38 13.22
C ALA A 166 -1.15 19.07 12.98
N PRO A 167 -1.01 19.95 11.97
CA PRO A 167 0.23 20.66 11.70
C PRO A 167 0.54 21.68 12.80
N PRO A 168 1.80 22.14 12.91
CA PRO A 168 2.19 23.19 13.85
C PRO A 168 1.34 24.45 13.67
N ALA A 169 0.69 24.91 14.73
CA ALA A 169 -0.12 26.13 14.69
C ALA A 169 0.73 27.37 14.36
N SER A 170 2.00 27.39 14.78
CA SER A 170 3.01 28.41 14.44
C SER A 170 3.36 28.43 12.95
N GLY A 171 3.10 27.33 12.24
CA GLY A 171 3.62 27.12 10.90
C GLY A 171 5.12 26.79 10.86
N GLU A 172 5.78 26.60 12.01
CA GLU A 172 7.21 26.30 12.11
C GLU A 172 7.46 24.85 12.53
N LEU A 173 8.52 24.25 12.00
CA LEU A 173 8.97 22.90 12.38
C LEU A 173 10.50 22.87 12.38
N TYR A 174 11.07 22.17 13.35
CA TYR A 174 12.50 22.05 13.56
C TYR A 174 12.87 20.58 13.78
N ILE A 175 14.10 20.19 13.45
CA ILE A 175 14.67 18.89 13.84
C ILE A 175 15.66 19.08 14.99
N THR A 176 15.76 18.12 15.90
CA THR A 176 16.79 18.07 16.95
C THR A 176 17.11 16.63 17.35
N GLY A 177 18.31 16.40 17.87
CA GLY A 177 18.71 15.13 18.49
C GLY A 177 20.17 14.79 18.27
N SER A 178 20.62 13.66 18.82
CA SER A 178 22.00 13.20 18.71
C SER A 178 22.43 12.84 17.29
N ALA A 179 21.48 12.71 16.35
CA ALA A 179 21.78 12.57 14.92
C ALA A 179 22.20 13.91 14.26
N LEU A 180 22.16 15.02 14.99
CA LEU A 180 22.44 16.35 14.49
C LEU A 180 23.65 16.94 15.21
N ALA A 181 24.37 17.85 14.55
CA ALA A 181 25.57 18.48 15.11
C ALA A 181 25.31 19.32 16.38
N SER A 182 24.08 19.81 16.57
CA SER A 182 23.68 20.56 17.76
C SER A 182 23.25 19.67 18.93
N ASP A 183 23.23 18.35 18.74
CA ASP A 183 22.69 17.38 19.69
C ASP A 183 21.26 17.74 20.15
N TRP A 184 20.82 17.21 21.30
CA TRP A 184 19.55 17.53 21.94
C TRP A 184 19.49 18.98 22.43
N THR A 185 18.73 19.82 21.73
CA THR A 185 18.44 21.22 22.09
C THR A 185 17.00 21.59 21.75
N ASN A 186 16.38 22.43 22.56
CA ASN A 186 15.08 23.04 22.21
C ASN A 186 15.24 24.34 21.42
N SER A 187 16.47 24.79 21.15
CA SER A 187 16.77 25.95 20.31
C SER A 187 17.66 25.55 19.13
N PRO A 188 17.17 24.72 18.19
CA PRO A 188 17.96 24.26 17.05
C PRO A 188 18.46 25.44 16.19
N PRO A 189 19.65 25.34 15.58
CA PRO A 189 20.12 26.36 14.65
C PRO A 189 19.17 26.48 13.45
N THR A 190 19.24 27.61 12.74
CA THR A 190 18.41 27.88 11.55
C THR A 190 18.57 26.85 10.44
N THR A 191 19.74 26.19 10.36
CA THR A 191 20.00 25.07 9.43
C THR A 191 19.20 23.81 9.72
N GLN A 192 18.53 23.74 10.87
CA GLN A 192 17.65 22.65 11.30
C GLN A 192 16.17 23.04 11.30
N LYS A 193 15.83 24.21 10.74
CA LYS A 193 14.44 24.63 10.52
C LYS A 193 13.94 24.11 9.18
N PHE A 194 12.78 23.46 9.16
CA PHE A 194 12.15 23.00 7.93
C PHE A 194 11.61 24.18 7.12
N THR A 195 11.61 24.01 5.80
CA THR A 195 10.85 24.88 4.88
C THR A 195 9.42 24.38 4.80
N LYS A 196 8.46 25.27 5.06
CA LYS A 196 7.03 24.99 4.85
C LYS A 196 6.72 25.06 3.35
N VAL A 197 6.50 23.91 2.73
CA VAL A 197 6.20 23.80 1.29
C VAL A 197 4.74 24.17 1.02
N ASN A 198 3.83 23.70 1.88
CA ASN A 198 2.42 24.09 1.87
C ASN A 198 1.82 23.97 3.28
N ALA A 199 0.49 24.05 3.41
CA ALA A 199 -0.19 24.02 4.71
C ALA A 199 0.13 22.79 5.58
N THR A 200 0.45 21.64 4.96
CA THR A 200 0.62 20.34 5.63
C THR A 200 1.93 19.64 5.28
N LEU A 201 2.81 20.25 4.46
CA LEU A 201 4.05 19.65 4.01
C LEU A 201 5.26 20.51 4.39
N TYR A 202 6.22 19.87 5.05
CA TYR A 202 7.47 20.47 5.49
C TYR A 202 8.64 19.66 4.97
N GLU A 203 9.67 20.33 4.44
CA GLU A 203 10.86 19.67 3.91
C GLU A 203 12.15 20.30 4.41
N LEU A 204 13.16 19.47 4.65
CA LEU A 204 14.49 19.88 5.06
C LEU A 204 15.53 18.94 4.45
N THR A 205 16.60 19.51 3.91
CA THR A 205 17.81 18.75 3.57
C THR A 205 18.88 19.05 4.61
N VAL A 206 19.33 18.02 5.34
CA VAL A 206 20.25 18.17 6.48
C VAL A 206 21.20 16.98 6.57
N ALA A 207 22.39 17.20 7.14
CA ALA A 207 23.32 16.12 7.47
C ALA A 207 22.85 15.37 8.73
N LEU A 208 22.78 14.05 8.65
CA LEU A 208 22.51 13.16 9.78
C LEU A 208 23.75 12.33 10.11
N ILE A 209 24.03 12.20 11.42
CA ILE A 209 24.99 11.25 11.98
C ILE A 209 24.29 9.91 12.08
N GLY A 210 24.85 8.88 11.45
CA GLY A 210 24.16 7.61 11.29
C GLY A 210 24.00 6.82 12.58
N GLY A 211 22.88 6.11 12.70
CA GLY A 211 22.55 5.26 13.87
C GLY A 211 22.13 5.99 15.14
N ASN A 212 22.14 7.34 15.13
CA ASN A 212 21.70 8.17 16.25
C ASN A 212 20.20 8.49 16.17
N SER A 213 19.70 9.35 17.07
CA SER A 213 18.27 9.64 17.22
C SER A 213 17.92 11.11 16.96
N TYR A 214 16.67 11.37 16.55
CA TYR A 214 16.11 12.72 16.40
C TYR A 214 14.59 12.77 16.61
N THR A 215 14.06 13.97 16.76
CA THR A 215 12.61 14.29 16.85
C THR A 215 12.33 15.61 16.11
N PHE A 216 11.05 15.94 15.93
CA PHE A 216 10.64 17.23 15.40
C PHE A 216 9.96 18.10 16.47
N LEU A 217 10.31 19.39 16.51
CA LEU A 217 9.69 20.38 17.40
C LEU A 217 8.88 21.39 16.59
N SER A 218 7.69 21.74 17.07
CA SER A 218 6.86 22.81 16.48
C SER A 218 6.99 24.16 17.17
N THR A 219 7.57 24.18 18.36
CA THR A 219 7.68 25.37 19.20
C THR A 219 9.15 25.59 19.56
N PHE A 220 9.75 26.64 18.99
CA PHE A 220 11.13 27.02 19.31
C PHE A 220 11.28 27.32 20.81
N GLY A 221 12.34 26.82 21.43
CA GLY A 221 12.61 26.95 22.87
C GLY A 221 11.78 26.03 23.78
N SER A 222 10.95 25.13 23.23
CA SER A 222 10.03 24.29 24.01
C SER A 222 10.13 22.81 23.64
N TRP A 223 10.03 21.95 24.65
CA TRP A 223 9.90 20.50 24.48
C TRP A 223 8.45 20.02 24.58
N ASN A 224 7.50 20.92 24.80
CA ASN A 224 6.10 20.57 25.08
C ASN A 224 5.37 20.06 23.84
N ASP A 225 5.82 20.40 22.63
CA ASP A 225 5.21 20.00 21.39
C ASP A 225 6.23 19.28 20.52
N LYS A 226 6.11 17.94 20.46
CA LYS A 226 6.98 17.10 19.65
C LYS A 226 6.16 16.27 18.68
N TYR A 227 6.72 16.07 17.49
CA TYR A 227 6.23 15.10 16.52
C TYR A 227 7.31 14.04 16.31
N SER A 228 6.94 12.78 16.55
CA SER A 228 7.85 11.64 16.38
C SER A 228 7.07 10.36 16.11
N ILE A 229 7.67 9.19 16.29
CA ILE A 229 7.07 7.89 16.02
C ILE A 229 6.48 7.26 17.29
N ALA A 230 5.67 6.21 17.15
CA ALA A 230 5.04 5.56 18.30
C ALA A 230 6.00 4.71 19.15
N ILE A 231 7.04 4.14 18.53
CA ILE A 231 7.99 3.23 19.16
C ILE A 231 9.39 3.82 19.03
N LYS A 232 10.06 4.03 20.16
CA LYS A 232 11.40 4.62 20.22
C LYS A 232 12.37 3.88 19.32
N ASN A 233 13.03 4.61 18.43
CA ASN A 233 14.06 4.13 17.52
C ASN A 233 13.65 2.88 16.72
N ASN A 234 12.38 2.82 16.30
CA ASN A 234 11.88 1.68 15.53
C ASN A 234 12.70 1.48 14.23
N PRO A 235 13.36 0.32 14.03
CA PRO A 235 14.10 0.03 12.80
C PRO A 235 13.24 0.09 11.54
N ASP A 236 11.94 -0.17 11.65
CA ASP A 236 11.01 -0.13 10.52
C ASP A 236 10.67 1.30 10.06
N ALA A 237 10.97 2.31 10.89
CA ALA A 237 10.67 3.72 10.62
C ALA A 237 11.90 4.54 10.19
N VAL A 238 13.08 3.92 10.06
CA VAL A 238 14.36 4.61 9.81
C VAL A 238 14.33 5.48 8.55
N ASN A 239 13.68 5.00 7.49
CA ASN A 239 13.58 5.70 6.20
C ASN A 239 12.25 6.45 6.04
N GLY A 240 11.42 6.49 7.07
CA GLY A 240 10.07 7.03 7.02
C GLY A 240 9.03 6.08 7.60
N GLY A 241 7.85 6.63 7.89
CA GLY A 241 6.77 5.90 8.52
C GLY A 241 5.67 6.84 9.00
N ASP A 242 4.76 6.31 9.79
CA ASP A 242 3.75 7.12 10.48
C ASP A 242 4.40 7.90 11.62
N PHE A 243 3.96 9.14 11.82
CA PHE A 243 4.34 9.93 12.98
C PHE A 243 3.10 10.44 13.72
N GLN A 244 3.28 10.89 14.94
CA GLN A 244 2.23 11.38 15.83
C GLN A 244 2.73 12.54 16.69
N TRP A 245 1.79 13.31 17.22
CA TRP A 245 2.04 14.28 18.27
C TRP A 245 2.34 13.55 19.59
N GLN A 246 3.34 14.02 20.34
CA GLN A 246 3.87 13.38 21.56
C GLN A 246 4.35 11.93 21.34
N GLY A 247 5.21 11.74 20.34
CA GLY A 247 5.87 10.45 20.08
C GLY A 247 7.25 10.28 20.72
N GLU A 248 7.85 9.13 20.46
CA GLU A 248 9.19 8.72 20.84
C GLU A 248 10.22 8.95 19.72
N ASP A 249 11.50 9.07 20.09
CA ASP A 249 12.60 9.41 19.17
C ASP A 249 12.68 8.51 17.93
N ILE A 250 13.10 9.08 16.80
CA ILE A 250 13.28 8.44 15.51
C ILE A 250 14.76 8.07 15.34
N MET A 251 15.04 6.84 14.88
CA MET A 251 16.40 6.43 14.53
C MET A 251 16.78 6.94 13.14
N ALA A 252 17.94 7.58 13.03
CA ALA A 252 18.53 7.98 11.76
C ALA A 252 19.07 6.78 10.96
N PRO A 253 19.15 6.87 9.63
CA PRO A 253 19.80 5.86 8.81
C PRO A 253 21.20 5.50 9.31
N ALA A 254 21.61 4.23 9.22
CA ALA A 254 22.89 3.77 9.78
C ALA A 254 24.12 4.45 9.17
N VAL A 255 24.01 4.96 7.94
CA VAL A 255 25.11 5.62 7.22
C VAL A 255 24.99 7.13 7.39
N SER A 256 26.01 7.78 7.94
CA SER A 256 26.08 9.25 7.98
C SER A 256 26.04 9.84 6.57
N GLY A 257 25.39 10.99 6.41
CA GLY A 257 25.30 11.67 5.12
C GLY A 257 24.24 12.75 5.09
N THR A 258 24.04 13.35 3.91
CA THR A 258 22.99 14.33 3.69
C THR A 258 21.70 13.62 3.29
N TYR A 259 20.61 13.98 3.95
CA TYR A 259 19.29 13.41 3.74
C TYR A 259 18.26 14.51 3.52
N LYS A 260 17.32 14.26 2.60
CA LYS A 260 16.07 15.00 2.52
C LYS A 260 15.05 14.33 3.45
N ILE A 261 14.48 15.11 4.34
CA ILE A 261 13.39 14.72 5.23
C ILE A 261 12.14 15.46 4.77
N SER A 262 11.05 14.72 4.57
CA SER A 262 9.72 15.24 4.25
C SER A 262 8.77 14.86 5.38
N VAL A 263 8.04 15.82 5.92
CA VAL A 263 7.04 15.62 7.00
C VAL A 263 5.68 16.08 6.47
N ASP A 264 4.81 15.11 6.23
CA ASP A 264 3.50 15.27 5.62
C ASP A 264 2.40 15.05 6.67
N PHE A 265 1.88 16.15 7.19
CA PHE A 265 0.80 16.18 8.19
C PHE A 265 -0.55 15.73 7.62
N GLN A 266 -0.76 15.90 6.30
CA GLN A 266 -2.00 15.47 5.65
C GLN A 266 -2.12 13.95 5.74
N ARG A 267 -1.03 13.24 5.43
CA ARG A 267 -0.96 11.78 5.50
C ARG A 267 -0.53 11.24 6.86
N GLY A 268 0.00 12.09 7.75
CA GLY A 268 0.61 11.66 9.01
C GLY A 268 1.87 10.84 8.79
N LYS A 269 2.62 11.11 7.71
CA LYS A 269 3.79 10.34 7.31
C LYS A 269 5.02 11.23 7.18
N PHE A 270 6.18 10.66 7.51
CA PHE A 270 7.47 11.27 7.17
C PHE A 270 8.30 10.33 6.29
N THR A 271 9.26 10.87 5.55
CA THR A 271 10.22 10.11 4.76
C THR A 271 11.62 10.66 4.92
N VAL A 272 12.63 9.79 4.84
CA VAL A 272 14.05 10.14 4.90
C VAL A 272 14.73 9.52 3.68
N THR A 273 15.32 10.34 2.82
CA THR A 273 15.92 9.88 1.56
C THR A 273 17.32 10.46 1.39
N LYS A 274 18.30 9.60 1.16
CA LYS A 274 19.69 10.02 0.94
C LYS A 274 19.79 10.93 -0.29
N GLN A 275 20.61 11.98 -0.21
CA GLN A 275 20.90 12.90 -1.32
C GLN A 275 22.22 12.56 -1.99
#